data_AF-A0A7V3BHP8-F1
#
_entry.id   AF-A0A7V3BHP8-F1
#
_cell.length_a   1.000
_cell.length_b   1.000
_cell.length_c   1.000
_cell.angle_alpha   90.00
_cell.angle_beta   90.00
_cell.angle_gamma   90.00
#
_symmetry.space_group_name_H-M   'P 1'
#
loop_
_entity.id
_entity.type
_entity.pdbx_description
1 polymer ?
#
loop_
_entity_poly.entity_id
_entity_poly.type
_entity_poly.pdbx_seq_one_letter_code
_entity_poly.pdbx_strand_id
1 'polypeptide(L)' 'MPLISCPDCGKQVSSEAPSCPSCGRPITQSSPSAPAVLGARVCPYCGA' A
#
# COMPACT_ATOMS: atom_id res chain seq x y z
N MET A 1 -10.87 11.85 -16.58
CA MET A 1 -10.02 11.35 -15.48
C MET A 1 -9.30 10.10 -15.97
N PRO A 2 -7.97 10.13 -16.09
CA PRO A 2 -7.23 8.94 -16.52
C PRO A 2 -7.17 7.92 -15.38
N LEU A 3 -7.51 6.67 -15.69
CA LEU A 3 -7.27 5.55 -14.79
C LEU A 3 -5.89 4.97 -15.15
N ILE A 4 -5.01 4.85 -14.16
CA ILE A 4 -3.72 4.20 -14.30
C ILE A 4 -3.79 2.76 -13.82
N SER A 5 -2.94 1.89 -14.34
CA SER A 5 -2.79 0.55 -13.80
C SER A 5 -1.87 0.59 -12.58
N CYS A 6 -2.33 0.02 -11.46
CA CYS A 6 -1.52 -0.13 -10.28
C CYS A 6 -0.31 -1.03 -10.62
N PRO A 7 0.94 -0.58 -10.43
CA PRO A 7 2.13 -1.35 -10.80
C PRO A 7 2.36 -2.58 -9.91
N ASP A 8 1.58 -2.73 -8.83
CA ASP A 8 1.75 -3.82 -7.86
C ASP A 8 0.73 -4.95 -8.07
N CYS A 9 -0.55 -4.59 -8.22
CA CYS A 9 -1.63 -5.57 -8.40
C CYS A 9 -2.21 -5.60 -9.83
N GLY A 10 -1.78 -4.68 -10.72
CA GLY A 10 -2.30 -4.59 -12.10
C GLY A 10 -3.72 -4.04 -12.23
N LYS A 11 -4.39 -3.70 -11.11
CA LYS A 11 -5.77 -3.20 -11.11
C LYS A 11 -5.81 -1.75 -11.61
N GLN A 12 -6.87 -1.38 -12.33
CA GLN A 12 -7.12 0.01 -12.70
C GLN A 12 -7.48 0.84 -11.46
N VAL A 13 -6.76 1.95 -11.25
CA VAL A 13 -6.95 2.90 -10.15
C VAL A 13 -6.96 4.32 -10.69
N SER A 14 -7.62 5.24 -9.98
CA SER A 14 -7.61 6.64 -10.37
C SER A 14 -6.22 7.23 -10.12
N SER A 15 -5.69 8.03 -11.06
CA SER A 15 -4.41 8.74 -10.88
C SER A 15 -4.43 9.73 -9.71
N GLU A 16 -5.61 10.17 -9.28
CA GLU A 16 -5.83 11.02 -8.11
C GLU A 16 -6.12 10.24 -6.83
N ALA A 17 -6.21 8.89 -6.91
CA ALA A 17 -6.49 8.08 -5.72
C ALA A 17 -5.30 8.17 -4.74
N PRO A 18 -5.55 8.37 -3.43
CA PRO A 18 -4.48 8.41 -2.46
C PRO A 18 -3.80 7.05 -2.31
N SER A 19 -4.59 5.98 -2.41
CA SER A 19 -4.13 4.59 -2.34
C SER A 19 -4.96 3.68 -3.25
N CYS A 20 -4.37 2.57 -3.66
CA CYS A 20 -5.03 1.51 -4.40
C CYS A 20 -6.05 0.81 -3.49
N PRO A 21 -7.36 0.84 -3.81
CA PRO A 21 -8.38 0.16 -3.01
C PRO A 21 -8.27 -1.37 -3.09
N SER A 22 -7.49 -1.92 -4.03
CA SER A 22 -7.36 -3.36 -4.23
C SER A 22 -6.21 -3.99 -3.43
N CYS A 23 -5.07 -3.32 -3.32
CA CYS A 23 -3.91 -3.84 -2.57
C CYS A 23 -3.49 -2.98 -1.37
N GLY A 24 -4.02 -1.76 -1.25
CA GLY A 24 -3.70 -0.84 -0.16
C GLY A 24 -2.44 0.00 -0.38
N ARG A 25 -1.74 -0.12 -1.52
CA ARG A 25 -0.54 0.69 -1.80
C ARG A 25 -0.87 2.16 -2.05
N PRO A 26 -0.10 3.11 -1.51
CA PRO A 26 -0.28 4.54 -1.81
C PRO A 26 0.05 4.83 -3.28
N ILE A 27 -0.86 5.54 -3.96
CA ILE A 27 -0.73 5.92 -5.38
C ILE A 27 -0.34 7.40 -5.53
N THR A 28 -0.77 8.26 -4.59
CA THR A 28 -0.37 9.67 -4.57
C THR A 28 0.74 9.89 -3.54
N GLN A 29 1.93 10.29 -4.02
CA GLN A 29 3.05 10.67 -3.16
C GLN A 29 3.17 12.19 -3.15
N SER A 30 2.38 12.88 -2.33
CA SER A 30 2.62 14.30 -2.03
C SER A 30 3.41 14.53 -0.74
N SER A 31 3.86 13.49 -0.02
CA SER A 31 4.91 13.65 1.00
C SER A 31 5.48 12.29 1.43
N PRO A 32 6.80 12.05 1.33
CA PRO A 32 7.41 10.81 1.77
C PRO A 32 7.51 10.81 3.30
N SER A 33 6.47 10.34 3.99
CA SER A 33 6.47 10.27 5.46
C SER A 33 5.70 9.06 5.97
N ALA A 34 6.20 7.87 5.65
CA ALA A 34 6.14 6.74 6.56
C ALA A 34 7.21 5.72 6.14
N PRO A 35 8.35 5.64 6.85
CA PRO A 35 9.28 4.53 6.68
C PRO A 35 8.64 3.24 7.20
N ALA A 36 9.00 2.13 6.57
CA ALA A 36 8.66 0.78 7.00
C ALA A 36 9.02 0.53 8.48
N VAL A 37 8.07 0.10 9.32
CA VAL A 37 8.32 -0.70 10.53
C VAL A 37 7.11 -1.58 10.81
N LEU A 38 7.18 -2.85 10.40
CA LEU A 38 7.40 -3.99 11.30
C LEU A 38 6.17 -4.35 12.16
N GLY A 39 5.25 -5.09 11.55
CA GLY A 39 4.18 -5.83 12.24
C GLY A 39 4.59 -7.27 12.56
N ALA A 40 5.82 -7.49 13.00
CA ALA A 40 6.19 -8.72 13.71
C ALA A 40 5.52 -8.69 15.08
N ARG A 41 4.27 -9.16 15.16
CA ARG A 41 3.54 -9.32 16.43
C ARG A 41 2.80 -10.66 16.49
N VAL A 42 3.54 -11.76 16.31
CA VAL A 42 3.18 -13.06 16.91
C VAL A 42 4.43 -13.75 17.46
N CYS A 43 4.30 -14.39 18.62
CA CYS A 43 5.13 -14.16 19.82
C CYS A 43 6.43 -14.99 19.97
N PRO A 44 7.56 -14.41 20.43
CA PRO A 44 8.79 -15.18 20.74
C PRO A 44 8.69 -16.06 22.01
N TYR A 45 7.57 -16.02 22.74
CA TYR A 45 7.27 -16.93 23.87
C TYR A 45 6.18 -17.98 23.55
N CYS A 46 5.50 -17.89 22.40
CA CYS A 46 4.46 -18.83 21.95
C CYS A 46 4.46 -18.94 20.42
N GLY A 47 5.60 -19.31 19.83
CA GLY A 47 5.65 -19.76 18.44
C GLY A 47 4.80 -21.01 18.27
N ALA A 48 3.81 -20.94 17.39
CA ALA A 48 3.04 -22.07 16.88
C ALA A 48 3.15 -22.08 15.36
#